data_AF-A0A2E9KZL9-F1
#
_entry.id   AF-A0A2E9KZL9-F1
#
_cell.length_a   1.000
_cell.length_b   1.000
_cell.length_c   1.000
_cell.angle_alpha   90.00
_cell.angle_beta   90.00
_cell.angle_gamma   90.00
#
_symmetry.space_group_name_H-M   'P 1'
#
loop_
_entity.id
_entity.type
_entity.pdbx_description
1 polymer ?
#
loop_
_entity_poly.entity_id
_entity_poly.type
_entity_poly.pdbx_seq_one_letter_code
_entity_poly.pdbx_strand_id
1 'polypeptide(L)'
;NMTIREILSLRKGSTIGFDKLLGEPIDMVVVDKNPARQRVTARGEIVVLNERYGFRVTSVESTQEKKSTEIVHLDAEMNDEPGGSHFPLGFHR
;
A
#
# COMPACT_ATOMS: atom_id res chain seq x y z
N ASN A 1 17.16 -15.95 -2.71
CA ASN A 1 17.48 -15.26 -4.00
C ASN A 1 17.70 -16.34 -5.07
N MET A 2 16.95 -16.36 -6.16
CA MET A 2 17.08 -17.37 -7.24
C MET A 2 17.45 -16.69 -8.56
N THR A 3 18.33 -17.34 -9.33
CA THR A 3 18.67 -16.92 -10.69
C THR A 3 17.51 -17.16 -11.65
N ILE A 4 17.47 -16.41 -12.76
CA ILE A 4 16.45 -16.57 -13.82
C ILE A 4 16.42 -18.02 -14.35
N ARG A 5 17.59 -18.66 -14.47
CA ARG A 5 17.68 -20.07 -14.92
C ARG A 5 17.00 -21.03 -13.95
N GLU A 6 17.21 -20.85 -12.64
CA GLU A 6 16.58 -21.69 -11.63
C GLU A 6 15.06 -21.54 -11.65
N ILE A 7 14.55 -20.31 -11.81
CA ILE A 7 13.11 -20.04 -11.94
C ILE A 7 12.52 -20.75 -13.17
N LEU A 8 13.18 -20.65 -14.33
CA LEU A 8 12.72 -21.30 -15.56
C LEU A 8 12.81 -22.83 -15.50
N SER A 9 13.62 -23.38 -14.59
CA SER A 9 13.76 -24.83 -14.38
C SER A 9 12.68 -25.45 -13.47
N LEU A 10 11.86 -24.60 -12.82
CA LEU A 10 10.78 -25.04 -11.94
C LEU A 10 9.73 -25.82 -12.73
N ARG A 11 9.37 -26.98 -12.20
CA ARG A 11 8.37 -27.89 -12.78
C ARG A 11 7.48 -28.45 -11.69
N LYS A 12 6.41 -29.15 -12.07
CA LYS A 12 5.58 -29.87 -11.11
C LYS A 12 6.44 -30.83 -10.28
N GLY A 13 6.35 -30.72 -8.96
CA GLY A 13 7.16 -31.50 -8.02
C GLY A 13 8.48 -30.85 -7.60
N SER A 14 8.85 -29.68 -8.15
CA SER A 14 9.96 -28.89 -7.63
C SER A 14 9.67 -28.45 -6.19
N THR A 15 10.64 -28.66 -5.30
CA THR A 15 10.61 -28.18 -3.91
C THR A 15 11.49 -26.94 -3.79
N ILE A 16 10.97 -25.88 -3.20
CA ILE A 16 11.69 -24.62 -2.96
C ILE A 16 11.81 -24.44 -1.45
N GLY A 17 13.03 -24.29 -0.96
CA GLY A 17 13.28 -23.96 0.45
C GLY A 17 12.99 -22.48 0.72
N PHE A 18 12.42 -22.19 1.88
CA PHE A 18 12.31 -20.82 2.38
C PHE A 18 13.47 -20.55 3.34
N ASP A 19 14.13 -19.41 3.16
CA ASP A 19 15.20 -18.95 4.06
C ASP A 19 14.66 -18.52 5.44
N LYS A 20 13.32 -18.45 5.58
CA LYS A 20 12.61 -18.01 6.77
C LYS A 20 12.50 -19.14 7.79
N LEU A 21 12.87 -18.88 9.05
CA LEU A 21 12.82 -19.88 10.11
C LEU A 21 11.37 -20.23 10.51
N LEU A 22 11.17 -21.44 11.05
CA LEU A 22 9.90 -21.87 11.62
C LEU A 22 9.46 -20.91 12.74
N GLY A 23 8.22 -20.42 12.65
CA GLY A 23 7.65 -19.48 13.62
C GLY A 23 7.85 -18.00 13.27
N GLU A 24 8.60 -17.66 12.23
CA GLU A 24 8.67 -16.28 11.76
C GLU A 24 7.45 -15.92 10.88
N PRO A 25 6.87 -14.72 11.05
CA PRO A 25 5.68 -14.31 10.31
C PRO A 25 6.00 -14.07 8.83
N ILE A 26 5.33 -14.76 7.92
CA ILE A 26 5.47 -14.64 6.46
C ILE A 26 4.67 -13.43 5.95
N ASP A 27 5.21 -12.76 4.93
CA ASP A 27 4.51 -11.69 4.22
C ASP A 27 3.53 -12.27 3.21
N MET A 28 2.28 -11.83 3.27
CA MET A 28 1.21 -12.15 2.34
C MET A 28 0.81 -10.91 1.56
N VAL A 29 0.83 -11.02 0.23
CA VAL A 29 0.35 -9.95 -0.65
C VAL A 29 -1.02 -10.36 -1.19
N VAL A 30 -2.05 -9.56 -0.90
CA VAL A 30 -3.37 -9.77 -1.50
C VAL A 30 -3.38 -9.03 -2.84
N VAL A 31 -3.31 -9.80 -3.94
CA VAL A 31 -3.41 -9.28 -5.30
C VAL A 31 -4.88 -9.31 -5.72
N ASP A 32 -5.52 -8.14 -5.80
CA ASP A 32 -6.83 -8.01 -6.40
C ASP A 32 -6.69 -8.14 -7.94
N LYS A 33 -7.66 -8.79 -8.59
CA LYS A 33 -7.68 -8.94 -10.07
C LYS A 33 -8.00 -7.63 -10.78
N ASN A 34 -8.61 -6.67 -10.08
CA ASN A 34 -8.88 -5.35 -10.59
C ASN A 34 -7.65 -4.44 -10.40
N PRO A 35 -6.99 -3.99 -11.48
CA PRO A 35 -5.80 -3.15 -11.39
C PRO A 35 -6.08 -1.75 -10.80
N ALA A 36 -7.35 -1.33 -10.72
CA ALA A 36 -7.73 -0.07 -10.08
C ALA A 36 -7.77 -0.15 -8.55
N ARG A 37 -7.58 -1.35 -7.95
CA ARG A 37 -7.56 -1.54 -6.50
C ARG A 37 -6.15 -1.60 -5.95
N GLN A 38 -5.98 -0.98 -4.79
CA GLN A 38 -4.70 -0.87 -4.14
C GLN A 38 -4.26 -2.21 -3.54
N ARG A 39 -2.97 -2.53 -3.70
CA ARG A 39 -2.37 -3.73 -3.12
C ARG A 39 -2.28 -3.57 -1.61
N VAL A 40 -2.81 -4.54 -0.88
CA VAL A 40 -2.68 -4.62 0.58
C VAL A 40 -1.67 -5.71 0.89
N THR A 41 -0.73 -5.39 1.78
CA THR A 41 0.24 -6.35 2.30
C THR A 41 -0.14 -6.69 3.73
N ALA A 42 -0.16 -7.96 4.09
CA ALA A 42 -0.40 -8.42 5.45
C ALA A 42 0.79 -9.26 5.91
N ARG A 43 1.10 -9.22 7.20
CA ARG A 43 2.06 -10.13 7.84
C ARG A 43 1.29 -11.08 8.73
N GLY A 44 1.79 -12.30 8.88
CA GLY A 44 1.12 -13.31 9.67
C GLY A 44 1.83 -14.65 9.60
N GLU A 45 1.28 -15.66 10.24
CA GLU A 45 1.90 -16.97 10.35
C GLU A 45 0.98 -18.06 9.81
N ILE A 46 1.57 -19.12 9.26
CA ILE A 46 0.83 -20.30 8.82
C ILE A 46 0.47 -21.09 10.07
N VAL A 47 -0.83 -21.33 10.25
CA VAL A 47 -1.37 -22.14 11.33
C VAL A 47 -2.05 -23.37 10.74
N VAL A 48 -2.10 -24.45 11.51
CA VAL A 48 -2.88 -25.64 11.17
C VAL A 48 -3.94 -25.82 12.25
N LEU A 49 -5.21 -25.77 11.85
CA LEU A 49 -6.36 -25.90 12.75
C LEU A 49 -7.32 -26.92 12.16
N ASN A 50 -7.62 -27.98 12.92
CA ASN A 50 -8.53 -29.05 12.49
C ASN A 50 -8.18 -29.60 11.10
N GLU A 51 -6.89 -29.92 10.89
CA GLU A 51 -6.37 -30.43 9.61
C GLU A 51 -6.50 -29.46 8.42
N ARG A 52 -6.82 -28.19 8.68
CA ARG A 52 -6.89 -27.13 7.67
C ARG A 52 -5.75 -26.16 7.85
N TYR A 53 -5.11 -25.79 6.75
CA TYR A 53 -4.17 -24.68 6.72
C TYR A 53 -4.92 -23.35 6.88
N GLY A 54 -4.39 -22.49 7.73
CA GLY A 54 -4.87 -21.13 7.93
C GLY A 54 -3.70 -20.15 7.96
N PHE A 55 -4.03 -18.86 7.86
CA PHE A 55 -3.07 -17.77 8.01
C PHE A 55 -3.58 -16.85 9.10
N ARG A 56 -2.85 -16.76 10.22
CA ARG A 56 -3.18 -15.84 11.31
C ARG A 56 -2.51 -14.50 11.02
N VAL A 57 -3.32 -13.52 10.66
CA VAL A 57 -2.85 -12.15 10.38
C VAL A 57 -2.35 -11.52 11.68
N THR A 58 -1.13 -11.01 11.68
CA THR A 58 -0.51 -10.26 12.79
C THR A 58 -0.43 -8.77 12.51
N SER A 59 -0.40 -8.34 11.25
CA SER A 59 -0.44 -6.93 10.85
C SER A 59 -0.98 -6.77 9.43
N VAL A 60 -1.60 -5.64 9.13
CA VAL A 60 -2.06 -5.26 7.79
C VAL A 60 -1.54 -3.87 7.47
N GLU A 61 -0.83 -3.74 6.34
CA GLU A 61 -0.30 -2.51 5.80
C GLU A 61 -0.90 -2.28 4.42
N SER A 62 -1.73 -1.23 4.30
CA SER A 62 -2.12 -0.70 3.01
C SER A 62 -1.04 0.28 2.54
N THR A 63 -0.63 0.18 1.27
CA THR A 63 0.19 1.23 0.62
C THR A 63 -0.64 2.48 0.36
N GLN A 64 -1.35 3.01 1.36
CA GLN A 64 -1.82 4.39 1.29
C GLN A 64 -0.57 5.24 1.36
N GLU A 65 -0.22 5.84 0.22
CA GLU A 65 0.73 6.92 0.10
C GLU A 65 0.51 7.85 1.30
N LYS A 66 1.46 7.86 2.25
CA LYS A 66 1.49 8.87 3.30
C LYS A 66 1.74 10.19 2.56
N LYS A 67 0.67 10.87 2.13
CA LYS A 67 0.73 12.29 1.83
C LYS A 67 1.09 12.96 3.15
N SER A 68 2.38 13.15 3.36
CA SER A 68 2.91 14.08 4.34
C SER A 68 2.09 15.36 4.21
N THR A 69 1.32 15.67 5.24
CA THR A 69 0.49 16.87 5.30
C THR A 69 1.38 18.08 5.11
N GLU A 70 1.34 18.67 3.91
CA GLU A 70 1.84 20.02 3.69
C GLU A 70 0.89 20.93 4.46
N ILE A 71 1.33 21.41 5.62
CA ILE A 71 0.62 22.45 6.35
C ILE A 71 0.76 23.71 5.50
N VAL A 72 -0.21 23.96 4.63
CA VAL A 72 -0.44 25.28 4.05
C VAL A 72 -0.79 26.21 5.20
N HIS A 73 0.13 27.11 5.54
CA HIS A 73 -0.21 28.28 6.33
C HIS A 73 -1.31 29.04 5.56
N LEU A 74 -2.55 28.98 6.04
CA LEU A 74 -3.56 29.93 5.62
C LEU A 74 -3.23 31.25 6.34
N ASP A 75 -2.54 32.15 5.64
CA ASP A 75 -2.53 33.56 6.03
C ASP A 75 -3.97 34.06 5.88
N ALA A 76 -4.68 34.19 7.00
CA ALA A 76 -6.03 34.71 7.04
C ALA A 76 -6.01 36.19 6.62
N GLU A 77 -6.74 36.52 5.54
CA GLU A 77 -6.96 37.88 5.07
C GLU A 77 -7.66 38.72 6.16
N MET A 78 -6.99 39.76 6.66
CA MET A 78 -7.64 40.89 7.33
C MET A 78 -8.10 41.87 6.24
N ASN A 79 -9.36 41.77 5.83
CA ASN A 79 -10.03 42.78 5.02
C ASN A 79 -10.34 44.00 5.89
N ASP A 80 -9.47 44.99 5.89
CA ASP A 80 -9.86 46.38 6.12
C ASP A 80 -10.11 47.02 4.75
N GLU A 81 -11.36 47.10 4.30
CA GLU A 81 -11.73 47.96 3.18
C GLU A 81 -12.09 49.36 3.69
N PRO A 82 -11.38 50.40 3.22
CA PRO A 82 -11.99 51.71 3.07
C PRO A 82 -11.90 52.16 1.60
N GLY A 83 -13.01 52.02 0.89
CA GLY A 83 -13.33 52.85 -0.27
C GLY A 83 -12.52 52.60 -1.55
N GLY A 84 -13.14 51.94 -2.53
CA GLY A 84 -12.65 51.96 -3.90
C GLY A 84 -13.52 51.12 -4.82
N SER A 85 -14.34 51.77 -5.65
CA SER A 85 -15.01 51.11 -6.76
C SER A 85 -13.97 50.61 -7.77
N HIS A 86 -13.80 49.30 -7.89
CA HIS A 86 -13.16 48.70 -9.06
C HIS A 86 -13.83 47.37 -9.38
N PHE A 87 -14.52 47.33 -10.52
CA PHE A 87 -14.94 46.08 -11.16
C PHE A 87 -13.78 45.58 -12.03
N PRO A 88 -13.23 44.37 -11.79
CA PRO A 88 -12.47 43.68 -12.81
C PRO A 88 -13.39 42.74 -13.59
N LEU A 89 -13.52 43.06 -14.87
CA LEU A 89 -14.05 42.20 -15.92
C LEU A 89 -13.10 41.02 -16.17
N GLY A 90 -13.66 39.83 -16.35
CA GLY A 90 -13.04 38.78 -17.18
C GLY A 90 -12.63 37.50 -16.45
N PHE A 91 -13.40 36.44 -16.66
CA PHE A 91 -12.89 35.07 -16.64
C PHE A 91 -12.53 34.68 -18.08
N HIS A 92 -11.26 34.43 -18.35
CA HIS A 92 -10.86 33.56 -19.46
C HIS A 92 -9.93 32.47 -18.95
N ARG A 93 -10.49 31.25 -19.03
CA ARG A 93 -9.92 29.89 -18.99
C ARG A 93 -8.96 29.53 -17.86
#